data_AF-A0A7G2S5B8-F1
#
_entry.id   AF-A0A7G2S5B8-F1
#
_cell.length_a   1.000
_cell.length_b   1.000
_cell.length_c   1.000
_cell.angle_alpha   90.00
_cell.angle_beta   90.00
_cell.angle_gamma   90.00
#
_symmetry.space_group_name_H-M   'P 1'
#
loop_
_entity.id
_entity.type
_entity.pdbx_description
1 polymer ?
#
loop_
_entity_poly.entity_id
_entity_poly.type
_entity_poly.pdbx_seq_one_letter_code
_entity_poly.pdbx_strand_id
1 'polypeptide(L)'
;MRELIDAVDSRIKAPYFGYAALAFVALNWRGIFLLSTTEASPLERLSAFDSQTNSFTLVILPLLVGAAVAATSHWVHFIFGFISSKPSALIDNLYLEAEHKRTIRQTELEQSRSELFAVKEKELIERAQRDEKVAGIEDKIAKENLIAQLGALRNERDQLSAQIDTQKRDEKSIIKGLSSEASSILKAASKSKDGTIIKSESLGLPSIEAGGLTFGAKSHRDFAKNEAALEELVSEDFVKASGNQGVMFILTHRGWQAADKL
;
A
#
# COMPACT_ATOMS: atom_id res chain seq x y z
N MET A 1 -30.33 -38.99 -14.04
CA MET A 1 -29.34 -39.11 -12.95
C MET A 1 -28.96 -37.76 -12.33
N ARG A 2 -28.81 -36.66 -13.10
CA ARG A 2 -28.56 -35.32 -12.53
C ARG A 2 -29.63 -34.84 -11.55
N GLU A 3 -30.92 -34.99 -11.87
CA GLU A 3 -32.01 -34.57 -10.98
C GLU A 3 -32.04 -35.28 -9.62
N LEU A 4 -31.62 -36.56 -9.57
CA LEU A 4 -31.49 -37.31 -8.32
C LEU A 4 -30.29 -36.83 -7.50
N ILE A 5 -29.19 -36.47 -8.15
CA ILE A 5 -28.00 -35.93 -7.51
C ILE A 5 -28.29 -34.52 -6.95
N ASP A 6 -28.99 -33.68 -7.72
CA ASP A 6 -29.37 -32.32 -7.31
C ASP A 6 -30.39 -32.32 -6.16
N ALA A 7 -31.32 -33.28 -6.17
CA ALA A 7 -32.26 -33.49 -5.07
C ALA A 7 -31.57 -33.98 -3.78
N VAL A 8 -30.48 -34.75 -3.89
CA VAL A 8 -29.69 -35.18 -2.74
C VAL A 8 -28.80 -34.04 -2.22
N ASP A 9 -28.15 -33.30 -3.12
CA ASP A 9 -27.30 -32.15 -2.78
C ASP A 9 -28.09 -31.04 -2.05
N SER A 10 -29.28 -30.71 -2.56
CA SER A 10 -30.18 -29.74 -1.90
C SER A 10 -30.66 -30.19 -0.52
N ARG A 11 -30.86 -31.50 -0.30
CA ARG A 11 -31.25 -32.06 1.02
C ARG A 11 -30.08 -32.14 1.99
N ILE A 12 -28.87 -32.44 1.51
CA ILE A 12 -27.65 -32.40 2.32
C ILE A 12 -27.32 -30.96 2.75
N LYS A 13 -27.63 -29.97 1.89
CA LYS A 13 -27.52 -28.54 2.22
C LYS A 13 -28.63 -28.03 3.14
N ALA A 14 -29.73 -28.77 3.30
CA ALA A 14 -30.78 -28.41 4.24
C ALA A 14 -30.28 -28.61 5.68
N PRO A 15 -30.34 -27.60 6.56
CA PRO A 15 -29.74 -27.66 7.90
C PRO A 15 -30.18 -28.90 8.69
N TYR A 16 -31.46 -29.22 8.69
CA TYR A 16 -32.01 -30.28 9.54
C TYR A 16 -31.65 -31.68 9.04
N PHE A 17 -31.69 -31.91 7.72
CA PHE A 17 -31.42 -33.22 7.15
C PHE A 17 -29.92 -33.46 6.96
N GLY A 18 -29.17 -32.43 6.55
CA GLY A 18 -27.73 -32.47 6.37
C GLY A 18 -26.97 -32.78 7.65
N TYR A 19 -27.24 -32.05 8.74
CA TYR A 19 -26.54 -32.28 10.01
C TYR A 19 -26.87 -33.65 10.61
N ALA A 20 -28.10 -34.13 10.49
CA ALA A 20 -28.48 -35.47 10.96
C ALA A 20 -27.83 -36.59 10.13
N ALA A 21 -27.76 -36.44 8.80
CA ALA A 21 -27.08 -37.39 7.92
C ALA A 21 -25.56 -37.42 8.15
N LEU A 22 -24.95 -36.25 8.34
CA LEU A 22 -23.51 -36.16 8.68
C LEU A 22 -23.23 -36.75 10.06
N ALA A 23 -24.07 -36.47 11.06
CA ALA A 23 -23.96 -37.08 12.38
C ALA A 23 -24.15 -38.60 12.32
N PHE A 24 -25.02 -39.10 11.45
CA PHE A 24 -25.26 -40.54 11.27
C PHE A 24 -23.99 -41.24 10.80
N VAL A 25 -23.36 -40.72 9.75
CA VAL A 25 -22.11 -41.27 9.23
C VAL A 25 -20.97 -41.10 10.24
N ALA A 26 -20.85 -39.93 10.87
CA ALA A 26 -19.78 -39.63 11.82
C ALA A 26 -19.85 -40.46 13.11
N LEU A 27 -21.05 -40.79 13.60
CA LEU A 27 -21.23 -41.58 14.83
C LEU A 27 -21.22 -43.09 14.56
N ASN A 28 -21.72 -43.54 13.40
CA ASN A 28 -21.76 -44.95 13.02
C ASN A 28 -20.59 -45.38 12.12
N TRP A 29 -19.54 -44.54 11.99
CA TRP A 29 -18.43 -44.76 11.06
C TRP A 29 -17.74 -46.11 11.26
N ARG A 30 -17.63 -46.60 12.50
CA ARG A 30 -17.02 -47.91 12.82
C ARG A 30 -17.84 -49.07 12.28
N GLY A 31 -19.16 -49.03 12.43
CA GLY A 31 -20.04 -50.05 11.87
C GLY A 31 -20.00 -50.04 10.34
N ILE A 32 -20.11 -48.84 9.74
CA ILE A 32 -20.01 -48.67 8.28
C ILE A 32 -18.66 -49.18 7.75
N PHE A 33 -17.57 -48.93 8.48
CA PHE A 33 -16.24 -49.42 8.15
C PHE A 33 -16.15 -50.95 8.23
N LEU A 34 -16.66 -51.56 9.29
CA LEU A 34 -16.68 -53.04 9.42
C LEU A 34 -17.47 -53.71 8.28
N LEU A 35 -18.55 -53.10 7.80
CA LEU A 35 -19.30 -53.61 6.66
C LEU A 35 -18.48 -53.61 5.35
N SER A 36 -17.60 -52.62 5.17
CA SER A 36 -16.81 -52.47 3.94
C SER A 36 -15.47 -53.21 3.98
N THR A 37 -14.84 -53.35 5.14
CA THR A 37 -13.46 -53.87 5.25
C THR A 37 -13.35 -55.32 5.72
N THR A 38 -14.41 -55.91 6.26
CA THR A 38 -14.33 -57.29 6.78
C THR A 38 -14.41 -58.30 5.65
N GLU A 39 -13.35 -59.08 5.42
CA GLU A 39 -13.29 -60.16 4.41
C GLU A 39 -13.97 -61.47 4.89
N ALA A 40 -15.18 -61.37 5.44
CA ALA A 40 -15.94 -62.51 5.95
C ALA A 40 -17.21 -62.76 5.13
N SER A 41 -17.93 -63.85 5.42
CA SER A 41 -19.24 -64.11 4.81
C SER A 41 -20.23 -62.97 5.14
N PRO A 42 -21.22 -62.67 4.27
CA PRO A 42 -22.16 -61.56 4.52
C PRO A 42 -22.85 -61.61 5.90
N LEU A 43 -23.12 -62.81 6.41
CA LEU A 43 -23.73 -63.01 7.73
C LEU A 43 -22.79 -62.61 8.88
N GLU A 44 -21.50 -62.92 8.76
CA GLU A 44 -20.49 -62.54 9.76
C GLU A 44 -20.19 -61.03 9.73
N ARG A 45 -20.34 -60.37 8.59
CA ARG A 45 -20.23 -58.90 8.50
C ARG A 45 -21.39 -58.21 9.22
N LEU A 46 -22.60 -58.72 9.06
CA LEU A 46 -23.78 -58.19 9.74
C LEU A 46 -23.71 -58.44 11.25
N SER A 47 -23.24 -59.60 11.70
CA SER A 47 -23.05 -59.84 13.14
C SER A 47 -21.97 -58.94 13.75
N ALA A 48 -20.88 -58.66 13.02
CA ALA A 48 -19.87 -57.69 13.43
C ALA A 48 -20.43 -56.26 13.49
N PHE A 49 -21.32 -55.88 12.57
CA PHE A 49 -22.02 -54.60 12.59
C PHE A 49 -22.98 -54.47 13.78
N ASP A 50 -23.80 -55.48 14.02
CA ASP A 50 -24.77 -55.52 15.14
C ASP A 50 -24.05 -55.53 16.50
N SER A 51 -22.82 -56.04 16.57
CA SER A 51 -22.00 -55.97 17.80
C SER A 51 -21.59 -54.54 18.18
N GLN A 52 -21.51 -53.64 17.20
CA GLN A 52 -21.05 -52.25 17.38
C GLN A 52 -22.19 -51.23 17.29
N THR A 53 -23.35 -51.63 16.80
CA THR A 53 -24.48 -50.73 16.55
C THR A 53 -25.72 -51.19 17.31
N ASN A 54 -26.51 -50.22 17.75
CA ASN A 54 -27.79 -50.44 18.41
C ASN A 54 -28.78 -49.40 17.84
N SER A 55 -30.08 -49.67 17.85
CA SER A 55 -31.13 -48.78 17.32
C SER A 55 -31.00 -47.34 17.84
N PHE A 56 -30.54 -47.18 19.09
CA PHE A 56 -30.28 -45.87 19.67
C PHE A 56 -29.10 -45.14 19.01
N THR A 57 -27.94 -45.80 18.87
CA THR A 57 -26.74 -45.24 18.22
C THR A 57 -26.94 -45.02 16.73
N LEU A 58 -27.74 -45.88 16.10
CA LEU A 58 -27.96 -45.88 14.67
C LEU A 58 -28.94 -44.79 14.24
N VAL A 59 -30.05 -44.58 14.97
CA VAL A 59 -31.11 -43.66 14.51
C VAL A 59 -31.30 -42.48 15.46
N ILE A 60 -31.46 -42.76 16.76
CA ILE A 60 -31.90 -41.75 17.73
C ILE A 60 -30.79 -40.73 18.03
N LEU A 61 -29.57 -41.22 18.28
CA LEU A 61 -28.44 -40.37 18.65
C LEU A 61 -28.01 -39.41 17.51
N PRO A 62 -27.86 -39.85 16.25
CA PRO A 62 -27.60 -38.95 15.13
C PRO A 62 -28.66 -37.87 14.92
N LEU A 63 -29.94 -38.21 15.13
CA LEU A 63 -31.05 -37.28 14.98
C LEU A 63 -31.03 -36.22 16.10
N LEU A 64 -30.76 -36.61 17.33
CA LEU A 64 -30.61 -35.68 18.47
C LEU A 64 -29.39 -34.76 18.29
N VAL A 65 -28.24 -35.30 17.86
CA VAL A 65 -27.04 -34.50 17.59
C VAL A 65 -27.26 -33.56 16.42
N GLY A 66 -27.88 -34.02 15.34
CA GLY A 66 -28.24 -33.17 14.20
C GLY A 66 -29.17 -32.03 14.59
N ALA A 67 -30.19 -32.31 15.42
CA ALA A 67 -31.10 -31.29 15.94
C ALA A 67 -30.38 -30.29 16.86
N ALA A 68 -29.46 -30.75 17.73
CA ALA A 68 -28.67 -29.88 18.58
C ALA A 68 -27.72 -28.97 17.77
N VAL A 69 -27.06 -29.51 16.75
CA VAL A 69 -26.21 -28.72 15.82
C VAL A 69 -27.05 -27.71 15.05
N ALA A 70 -28.22 -28.09 14.54
CA ALA A 70 -29.13 -27.17 13.87
C ALA A 70 -29.58 -26.04 14.80
N ALA A 71 -29.97 -26.35 16.03
CA ALA A 71 -30.38 -25.36 17.02
C ALA A 71 -29.24 -24.40 17.39
N THR A 72 -28.01 -24.90 17.51
CA THR A 72 -26.83 -24.08 17.87
C THR A 72 -26.23 -23.30 16.69
N SER A 73 -26.47 -23.72 15.45
CA SER A 73 -25.88 -23.10 14.24
C SER A 73 -26.15 -21.60 14.14
N HIS A 74 -27.39 -21.17 14.40
CA HIS A 74 -27.77 -19.75 14.34
C HIS A 74 -27.03 -18.94 15.42
N TRP A 75 -26.82 -19.53 16.60
CA TRP A 75 -26.08 -18.90 17.69
C TRP A 75 -24.59 -18.80 17.36
N VAL A 76 -24.01 -19.83 16.74
CA VAL A 76 -22.63 -19.80 16.26
C VAL A 76 -22.44 -18.67 15.24
N HIS A 77 -23.33 -18.59 14.24
CA HIS A 77 -23.30 -17.49 13.27
C HIS A 77 -23.48 -16.12 13.92
N PHE A 78 -24.38 -15.98 14.89
CA PHE A 78 -24.57 -14.76 15.64
C PHE A 78 -23.30 -14.35 16.40
N ILE A 79 -22.67 -15.28 17.11
CA ILE A 79 -21.43 -15.03 17.87
C ILE A 79 -20.31 -14.59 16.93
N PHE A 80 -20.10 -15.32 15.82
CA PHE A 80 -19.07 -14.96 14.84
C PHE A 80 -19.35 -13.59 14.21
N GLY A 81 -20.60 -13.32 13.83
CA GLY A 81 -21.00 -12.02 13.29
C GLY A 81 -20.82 -10.89 14.31
N PHE A 82 -21.13 -11.12 15.58
CA PHE A 82 -20.93 -10.15 16.64
C PHE A 82 -19.44 -9.87 16.86
N ILE A 83 -18.61 -10.92 16.95
CA ILE A 83 -17.15 -10.80 17.08
C ILE A 83 -16.55 -10.07 15.88
N SER A 84 -17.02 -10.35 14.66
CA SER A 84 -16.51 -9.72 13.45
C SER A 84 -17.07 -8.31 13.20
N SER A 85 -18.22 -7.95 13.77
CA SER A 85 -18.87 -6.67 13.50
C SER A 85 -17.99 -5.46 13.83
N LYS A 86 -17.31 -5.48 14.99
CA LYS A 86 -16.43 -4.40 15.43
C LYS A 86 -15.18 -4.24 14.55
N PRO A 87 -14.38 -5.29 14.28
CA PRO A 87 -13.24 -5.16 13.39
C PRO A 87 -13.67 -4.78 11.97
N SER A 88 -14.77 -5.31 11.45
CA SER A 88 -15.30 -4.89 10.15
C SER A 88 -15.63 -3.40 10.12
N ALA A 89 -16.36 -2.88 11.12
CA ALA A 89 -16.67 -1.46 11.20
C ALA A 89 -15.41 -0.57 11.30
N LEU A 90 -14.37 -1.02 12.01
CA LEU A 90 -13.09 -0.30 12.07
C LEU A 90 -12.38 -0.29 10.72
N ILE A 91 -12.37 -1.42 10.01
CA ILE A 91 -11.78 -1.51 8.65
C ILE A 91 -12.52 -0.57 7.70
N ASP A 92 -13.85 -0.58 7.73
CA ASP A 92 -14.68 0.29 6.89
C ASP A 92 -14.42 1.77 7.19
N ASN A 93 -14.33 2.15 8.47
CA ASN A 93 -13.99 3.52 8.86
C ASN A 93 -12.60 3.93 8.37
N LEU A 94 -11.59 3.07 8.50
CA LEU A 94 -10.24 3.34 7.99
C LEU A 94 -10.23 3.53 6.48
N TYR A 95 -11.04 2.75 5.75
CA TYR A 95 -11.19 2.90 4.30
C TYR A 95 -11.83 4.25 3.94
N LEU A 96 -12.93 4.60 4.61
CA LEU A 96 -13.62 5.88 4.42
C LEU A 96 -12.72 7.08 4.74
N GLU A 97 -11.95 7.02 5.82
CA GLU A 97 -10.98 8.07 6.17
C GLU A 97 -9.89 8.20 5.10
N ALA A 98 -9.36 7.07 4.60
CA ALA A 98 -8.36 7.07 3.55
C ALA A 98 -8.91 7.66 2.23
N GLU A 99 -10.15 7.33 1.87
CA GLU A 99 -10.82 7.88 0.70
C GLU A 99 -11.10 9.38 0.86
N HIS A 100 -11.62 9.80 2.00
CA HIS A 100 -11.86 11.22 2.29
C HIS A 100 -10.58 12.06 2.19
N LYS A 101 -9.47 11.56 2.77
CA LYS A 101 -8.17 12.22 2.69
C LYS A 101 -7.65 12.31 1.27
N ARG A 102 -7.88 11.29 0.43
CA ARG A 102 -7.53 11.33 -1.00
C ARG A 102 -8.33 12.40 -1.73
N THR A 103 -9.64 12.45 -1.51
CA THR A 103 -10.52 13.45 -2.11
C THR A 103 -10.12 14.86 -1.72
N ILE A 104 -9.87 15.13 -0.43
CA ILE A 104 -9.40 16.45 0.02
C ILE A 104 -8.12 16.86 -0.72
N ARG A 105 -7.11 15.99 -0.77
CA ARG A 105 -5.86 16.30 -1.48
C ARG A 105 -6.06 16.53 -2.97
N GLN A 106 -6.96 15.79 -3.60
CA GLN A 106 -7.29 16.01 -5.00
C GLN A 106 -7.94 17.38 -5.20
N THR A 107 -8.88 17.76 -4.33
CA THR A 107 -9.53 19.07 -4.36
C THR A 107 -8.52 20.20 -4.11
N GLU A 108 -7.62 20.07 -3.14
CA GLU A 108 -6.54 21.04 -2.88
C GLU A 108 -5.63 21.22 -4.10
N LEU A 109 -5.26 20.12 -4.77
CA LEU A 109 -4.47 20.16 -5.98
C LEU A 109 -5.22 20.82 -7.15
N GLU A 110 -6.51 20.54 -7.31
CA GLU A 110 -7.36 21.18 -8.31
C GLU A 110 -7.54 22.68 -8.03
N GLN A 111 -7.69 23.09 -6.77
CA GLN A 111 -7.73 24.49 -6.36
C GLN A 111 -6.40 25.19 -6.67
N SER A 112 -5.27 24.61 -6.29
CA SER A 112 -3.94 25.18 -6.60
C SER A 112 -3.71 25.30 -8.11
N ARG A 113 -4.19 24.33 -8.91
CA ARG A 113 -4.16 24.40 -10.38
C ARG A 113 -5.04 25.54 -10.90
N SER A 114 -6.25 25.67 -10.39
CA SER A 114 -7.20 26.72 -10.76
C SER A 114 -6.64 28.11 -10.44
N GLU A 115 -6.07 28.30 -9.25
CA GLU A 115 -5.41 29.55 -8.85
C GLU A 115 -4.23 29.89 -9.76
N LEU A 116 -3.38 28.90 -10.07
CA LEU A 116 -2.26 29.09 -11.00
C LEU A 116 -2.76 29.49 -12.39
N PHE A 117 -3.82 28.87 -12.90
CA PHE A 117 -4.42 29.25 -14.17
C PHE A 117 -5.05 30.65 -14.13
N ALA A 118 -5.73 31.02 -13.06
CA ALA A 118 -6.30 32.36 -12.88
C ALA A 118 -5.21 33.44 -12.84
N VAL A 119 -4.08 33.18 -12.17
CA VAL A 119 -2.92 34.07 -12.17
C VAL A 119 -2.35 34.23 -13.58
N LYS A 120 -2.17 33.11 -14.31
CA LYS A 120 -1.70 33.14 -15.70
C LYS A 120 -2.65 33.91 -16.63
N GLU A 121 -3.96 33.69 -16.48
CA GLU A 121 -4.97 34.39 -17.27
C GLU A 121 -4.94 35.90 -16.99
N LYS A 122 -4.91 36.29 -15.71
CA LYS A 122 -4.79 37.70 -15.32
C LYS A 122 -3.51 38.33 -15.88
N GLU A 123 -2.39 37.63 -15.83
CA GLU A 123 -1.13 38.12 -16.39
C GLU A 123 -1.23 38.33 -17.91
N LEU A 124 -1.89 37.43 -18.64
CA LEU A 124 -2.11 37.58 -20.09
C LEU A 124 -2.99 38.79 -20.41
N ILE A 125 -4.07 39.00 -19.64
CA ILE A 125 -4.94 40.18 -19.77
C ILE A 125 -4.15 41.46 -19.50
N GLU A 126 -3.37 41.51 -18.41
CA GLU A 126 -2.55 42.67 -18.07
C GLU A 126 -1.44 42.95 -19.10
N ARG A 127 -0.90 41.91 -19.74
CA ARG A 127 0.04 42.07 -20.86
C ARG A 127 -0.67 42.69 -22.07
N ALA A 128 -1.84 42.18 -22.45
CA ALA A 128 -2.61 42.71 -23.57
C ALA A 128 -3.03 44.18 -23.34
N GLN A 129 -3.52 44.52 -22.15
CA GLN A 129 -3.88 45.90 -21.79
C GLN A 129 -2.68 46.85 -21.81
N ARG A 130 -1.49 46.37 -21.41
CA ARG A 130 -0.26 47.18 -21.50
C ARG A 130 0.13 47.41 -22.95
N ASP A 131 0.05 46.39 -23.79
CA ASP A 131 0.36 46.52 -25.22
C ASP A 131 -0.60 47.50 -25.92
N GLU A 132 -1.88 47.50 -25.57
CA GLU A 132 -2.86 48.49 -26.04
C GLU A 132 -2.51 49.91 -25.58
N LYS A 133 -2.15 50.10 -24.29
CA LYS A 133 -1.70 51.40 -23.77
C LYS A 133 -0.45 51.92 -24.49
N VAL A 134 0.51 51.05 -24.78
CA VAL A 134 1.72 51.39 -25.55
C VAL A 134 1.37 51.75 -27.00
N ALA A 135 0.40 51.06 -27.60
CA ALA A 135 -0.09 51.38 -28.93
C ALA A 135 -0.76 52.78 -28.99
N GLY A 136 -1.42 53.21 -27.92
CA GLY A 136 -2.09 54.51 -27.80
C GLY A 136 -1.18 55.73 -27.54
N ILE A 137 0.14 55.56 -27.39
CA ILE A 137 1.06 56.69 -27.18
C ILE A 137 1.22 57.50 -28.48
N GLU A 138 0.93 58.82 -28.43
CA GLU A 138 0.98 59.73 -29.58
C GLU A 138 2.41 60.10 -30.01
N ASP A 139 3.35 60.19 -29.07
CA ASP A 139 4.77 60.48 -29.36
C ASP A 139 5.48 59.25 -29.95
N LYS A 140 5.79 59.34 -31.24
CA LYS A 140 6.37 58.26 -32.04
C LYS A 140 7.76 57.83 -31.55
N ILE A 141 8.59 58.77 -31.11
CA ILE A 141 9.98 58.50 -30.69
C ILE A 141 9.98 57.86 -29.30
N ALA A 142 9.17 58.39 -28.37
CA ALA A 142 9.01 57.81 -27.04
C ALA A 142 8.41 56.39 -27.12
N LYS A 143 7.44 56.17 -28.02
CA LYS A 143 6.82 54.87 -28.27
C LYS A 143 7.80 53.82 -28.78
N GLU A 144 8.61 54.14 -29.78
CA GLU A 144 9.61 53.20 -30.34
C GLU A 144 10.66 52.81 -29.29
N ASN A 145 11.16 53.77 -28.52
CA ASN A 145 12.12 53.50 -27.43
C ASN A 145 11.51 52.62 -26.33
N LEU A 146 10.25 52.86 -25.95
CA LEU A 146 9.54 52.08 -24.95
C LEU A 146 9.29 50.64 -25.42
N ILE A 147 8.91 50.44 -26.69
CA ILE A 147 8.73 49.12 -27.30
C ILE A 147 10.04 48.34 -27.31
N ALA A 148 11.14 48.98 -27.68
CA ALA A 148 12.46 48.36 -27.69
C ALA A 148 12.92 47.92 -26.29
N GLN A 149 12.76 48.78 -25.27
CA GLN A 149 13.11 48.45 -23.88
C GLN A 149 12.23 47.33 -23.31
N LEU A 150 10.91 47.36 -23.58
CA LEU A 150 9.98 46.30 -23.18
C LEU A 150 10.29 44.96 -23.85
N GLY A 151 10.67 44.98 -25.13
CA GLY A 151 11.10 43.78 -25.86
C GLY A 151 12.36 43.14 -25.26
N ALA A 152 13.36 43.96 -24.91
CA ALA A 152 14.58 43.47 -24.26
C ALA A 152 14.28 42.81 -22.89
N LEU A 153 13.48 43.47 -22.05
CA LEU A 153 13.05 42.95 -20.74
C LEU A 153 12.26 41.63 -20.86
N ARG A 154 11.39 41.50 -21.88
CA ARG A 154 10.65 40.25 -22.14
C ARG A 154 11.58 39.11 -22.50
N ASN A 155 12.55 39.36 -23.37
CA ASN A 155 13.52 38.35 -23.79
C ASN A 155 14.39 37.88 -22.61
N GLU A 156 14.87 38.80 -21.77
CA GLU A 156 15.65 38.47 -20.58
C GLU A 156 14.86 37.59 -19.60
N ARG A 157 13.59 37.95 -19.33
CA ARG A 157 12.69 37.15 -18.50
C ARG A 157 12.45 35.76 -19.07
N ASP A 158 12.20 35.65 -20.37
CA ASP A 158 11.91 34.37 -21.01
C ASP A 158 13.15 33.46 -21.02
N GLN A 159 14.35 34.02 -21.17
CA GLN A 159 15.62 33.30 -21.00
C GLN A 159 15.83 32.81 -19.57
N LEU A 160 15.62 33.66 -18.57
CA LEU A 160 15.71 33.27 -17.15
C LEU A 160 14.71 32.18 -16.80
N SER A 161 13.48 32.27 -17.32
CA SER A 161 12.44 31.25 -17.11
C SER A 161 12.84 29.91 -17.72
N ALA A 162 13.39 29.92 -18.94
CA ALA A 162 13.88 28.71 -19.59
C ALA A 162 15.05 28.07 -18.82
N GLN A 163 15.98 28.87 -18.29
CA GLN A 163 17.11 28.40 -17.48
C GLN A 163 16.64 27.70 -16.19
N ILE A 164 15.68 28.29 -15.49
CA ILE A 164 15.10 27.72 -14.26
C ILE A 164 14.38 26.39 -14.58
N ASP A 165 13.67 26.31 -15.71
CA ASP A 165 12.99 25.09 -16.12
C ASP A 165 13.98 23.97 -16.51
N THR A 166 15.11 24.31 -17.15
CA THR A 166 16.19 23.34 -17.39
C THR A 166 16.81 22.84 -16.09
N GLN A 167 17.16 23.73 -15.15
CA GLN A 167 17.70 23.33 -13.85
C GLN A 167 16.76 22.40 -13.07
N LYS A 168 15.45 22.67 -13.07
CA LYS A 168 14.46 21.80 -12.43
C LYS A 168 14.33 20.43 -13.10
N ARG A 169 14.47 20.34 -14.42
CA ARG A 169 14.47 19.06 -15.15
C ARG A 169 15.71 18.25 -14.86
N ASP A 170 16.86 18.91 -14.77
CA ASP A 170 18.14 18.29 -14.43
C ASP A 170 18.09 17.74 -13.00
N GLU A 171 17.58 18.50 -12.02
CA GLU A 171 17.35 17.99 -10.66
C GLU A 171 16.43 16.76 -10.62
N LYS A 172 15.35 16.75 -11.42
CA LYS A 172 14.43 15.60 -11.51
C LYS A 172 15.10 14.39 -12.17
N SER A 173 16.02 14.62 -13.11
CA SER A 173 16.82 13.57 -13.75
C SER A 173 17.82 12.97 -12.76
N ILE A 174 18.50 13.81 -11.97
CA ILE A 174 19.45 13.38 -10.93
C ILE A 174 18.73 12.49 -9.91
N ILE A 175 17.55 12.89 -9.42
CA ILE A 175 16.76 12.07 -8.48
C ILE A 175 16.35 10.71 -9.08
N LYS A 176 16.10 10.64 -10.40
CA LYS A 176 15.80 9.38 -11.08
C LYS A 176 17.04 8.53 -11.40
N GLY A 177 18.21 9.15 -11.46
CA GLY A 177 19.49 8.50 -11.72
C GLY A 177 20.13 7.88 -10.49
N LEU A 178 19.63 8.20 -9.29
CA LEU A 178 20.11 7.63 -8.03
C LEU A 178 20.03 6.10 -8.05
N SER A 179 21.06 5.45 -7.49
CA SER A 179 21.00 4.01 -7.25
C SER A 179 19.78 3.62 -6.39
N SER A 180 19.33 2.37 -6.55
CA SER A 180 18.21 1.83 -5.75
C SER A 180 18.48 1.91 -4.25
N GLU A 181 19.73 1.66 -3.88
CA GLU A 181 20.25 1.72 -2.52
C GLU A 181 20.25 3.16 -2.00
N ALA A 182 20.76 4.13 -2.79
CA ALA A 182 20.77 5.55 -2.40
C ALA A 182 19.36 6.09 -2.17
N SER A 183 18.42 5.77 -3.07
CA SER A 183 17.02 6.15 -2.94
C SER A 183 16.39 5.56 -1.67
N SER A 184 16.73 4.32 -1.33
CA SER A 184 16.22 3.65 -0.13
C SER A 184 16.76 4.26 1.17
N ILE A 185 18.05 4.59 1.21
CA ILE A 185 18.70 5.27 2.34
C ILE A 185 18.10 6.67 2.51
N LEU A 186 17.95 7.43 1.42
CA LEU A 186 17.39 8.78 1.44
C LEU A 186 15.94 8.80 1.95
N LYS A 187 15.12 7.86 1.49
CA LYS A 187 13.72 7.69 1.93
C LYS A 187 13.60 7.18 3.36
N ALA A 188 14.55 6.39 3.82
CA ALA A 188 14.60 5.96 5.21
C ALA A 188 14.97 7.13 6.12
N ALA A 189 16.00 7.89 5.74
CA ALA A 189 16.48 9.05 6.49
C ALA A 189 15.37 10.11 6.69
N SER A 190 14.54 10.37 5.67
CA SER A 190 13.46 11.36 5.75
C SER A 190 12.32 10.98 6.69
N LYS A 191 12.21 9.72 7.11
CA LYS A 191 11.23 9.31 8.13
C LYS A 191 11.66 9.68 9.55
N SER A 192 12.96 9.88 9.77
CA SER A 192 13.48 10.39 11.04
C SER A 192 13.23 11.88 11.13
N LYS A 193 12.81 12.41 12.30
CA LYS A 193 12.60 13.85 12.48
C LYS A 193 13.85 14.70 12.18
N ASP A 194 15.02 14.12 12.41
CA ASP A 194 16.30 14.83 12.33
C ASP A 194 17.08 14.50 11.05
N GLY A 195 16.54 13.64 10.17
CA GLY A 195 17.17 13.29 8.90
C GLY A 195 18.55 12.65 9.04
N THR A 196 18.83 12.01 10.17
CA THR A 196 20.15 11.49 10.52
C THR A 196 20.39 10.11 9.90
N ILE A 197 21.60 9.94 9.37
CA ILE A 197 22.15 8.68 8.86
C ILE A 197 23.43 8.40 9.64
N ILE A 198 23.57 7.19 10.18
CA ILE A 198 24.70 6.80 11.02
C ILE A 198 25.42 5.62 10.35
N LYS A 199 26.71 5.79 10.09
CA LYS A 199 27.60 4.72 9.65
C LYS A 199 28.26 4.11 10.89
N SER A 200 28.08 2.81 11.11
CA SER A 200 28.63 2.10 12.27
C SER A 200 29.66 1.07 11.81
N GLU A 201 30.89 1.25 12.27
CA GLU A 201 32.02 0.31 12.11
C GLU A 201 32.27 -0.37 13.47
N SER A 202 31.33 -1.22 13.90
CA SER A 202 31.48 -1.99 15.13
C SER A 202 32.30 -3.27 14.92
N LEU A 203 32.76 -3.90 16.01
CA LEU A 203 33.54 -5.16 16.03
C LEU A 203 32.86 -6.36 15.32
N GLY A 204 31.64 -6.20 14.80
CA GLY A 204 30.91 -7.16 13.99
C GLY A 204 30.94 -6.81 12.50
N LEU A 205 29.79 -6.93 11.82
CA LEU A 205 29.64 -6.47 10.44
C LEU A 205 29.32 -4.96 10.41
N PRO A 206 29.98 -4.18 9.55
CA PRO A 206 29.69 -2.76 9.42
C PRO A 206 28.30 -2.55 8.80
N SER A 207 27.64 -1.45 9.17
CA SER A 207 26.28 -1.15 8.72
C SER A 207 25.99 0.35 8.66
N ILE A 208 24.97 0.72 7.89
CA ILE A 208 24.46 2.08 7.77
C ILE A 208 23.03 2.10 8.31
N GLU A 209 22.72 2.99 9.24
CA GLU A 209 21.42 3.14 9.86
C GLU A 209 20.77 4.47 9.44
N ALA A 210 19.54 4.40 8.96
CA ALA A 210 18.76 5.58 8.57
C ALA A 210 17.28 5.36 8.96
N GLY A 211 16.70 6.28 9.73
CA GLY A 211 15.28 6.26 10.09
C GLY A 211 14.75 4.95 10.70
N GLY A 212 15.58 4.26 11.48
CA GLY A 212 15.24 2.98 12.11
C GLY A 212 15.39 1.74 11.21
N LEU A 213 15.96 1.89 10.01
CA LEU A 213 16.34 0.79 9.12
C LEU A 213 17.85 0.62 9.07
N THR A 214 18.31 -0.63 8.99
CA THR A 214 19.72 -0.99 8.89
C THR A 214 20.03 -1.54 7.50
N PHE A 215 21.07 -1.00 6.87
CA PHE A 215 21.57 -1.32 5.54
C PHE A 215 23.00 -1.88 5.61
N GLY A 216 23.38 -2.76 4.69
CA GLY A 216 24.74 -3.30 4.60
C GLY A 216 25.12 -4.39 5.62
N ALA A 217 24.25 -4.70 6.60
CA ALA A 217 24.56 -5.62 7.69
C ALA A 217 24.62 -7.12 7.30
N LYS A 218 24.38 -7.48 6.04
CA LYS A 218 24.35 -8.90 5.60
C LYS A 218 25.73 -9.45 5.25
N SER A 219 26.62 -8.61 4.71
CA SER A 219 27.99 -9.00 4.31
C SER A 219 28.83 -7.78 4.00
N HIS A 220 30.17 -7.91 3.98
CA HIS A 220 31.08 -6.85 3.55
C HIS A 220 30.78 -6.34 2.12
N ARG A 221 30.31 -7.21 1.22
CA ARG A 221 29.90 -6.81 -0.13
C ARG A 221 28.62 -5.99 -0.14
N ASP A 222 27.68 -6.34 0.73
CA ASP A 222 26.44 -5.59 0.92
C ASP A 222 26.73 -4.21 1.51
N PHE A 223 27.63 -4.15 2.51
CA PHE A 223 28.10 -2.90 3.07
C PHE A 223 28.75 -1.99 2.03
N ALA A 224 29.71 -2.49 1.24
CA ALA A 224 30.38 -1.70 0.21
C ALA A 224 29.43 -1.09 -0.82
N LYS A 225 28.32 -1.79 -1.16
CA LYS A 225 27.28 -1.24 -2.04
C LYS A 225 26.53 -0.08 -1.41
N ASN A 226 26.12 -0.24 -0.15
CA ASN A 226 25.37 0.81 0.57
C ASN A 226 26.27 1.99 0.95
N GLU A 227 27.56 1.74 1.16
CA GLU A 227 28.58 2.78 1.36
C GLU A 227 28.77 3.61 0.08
N ALA A 228 28.93 2.96 -1.08
CA ALA A 228 28.98 3.67 -2.36
C ALA A 228 27.71 4.50 -2.62
N ALA A 229 26.54 3.98 -2.24
CA ALA A 229 25.28 4.72 -2.33
C ALA A 229 25.20 5.92 -1.37
N LEU A 230 25.79 5.81 -0.17
CA LEU A 230 25.89 6.94 0.75
C LEU A 230 26.86 8.01 0.23
N GLU A 231 27.98 7.59 -0.37
CA GLU A 231 28.94 8.50 -1.02
C GLU A 231 28.30 9.23 -2.22
N GLU A 232 27.49 8.54 -3.01
CA GLU A 232 26.68 9.12 -4.09
C GLU A 232 25.77 10.25 -3.57
N LEU A 233 25.06 10.01 -2.46
CA LEU A 233 24.21 11.03 -1.83
C LEU A 233 25.00 12.23 -1.31
N VAL A 234 26.25 12.03 -0.89
CA VAL A 234 27.14 13.10 -0.45
C VAL A 234 27.69 13.88 -1.65
N SER A 235 28.09 13.20 -2.72
CA SER A 235 28.60 13.87 -3.94
C SER A 235 27.55 14.73 -4.63
N GLU A 236 26.27 14.32 -4.55
CA GLU A 236 25.14 15.05 -5.11
C GLU A 236 24.55 16.10 -4.12
N ASP A 237 25.17 16.31 -2.96
CA ASP A 237 24.77 17.28 -1.93
C ASP A 237 23.35 17.06 -1.36
N PHE A 238 22.84 15.82 -1.42
CA PHE A 238 21.61 15.43 -0.73
C PHE A 238 21.85 15.20 0.76
N VAL A 239 23.08 14.84 1.12
CA VAL A 239 23.48 14.50 2.49
C VAL A 239 24.81 15.17 2.79
N LYS A 240 24.94 15.75 3.99
CA LYS A 240 26.19 16.33 4.48
C LYS A 240 26.72 15.57 5.69
N ALA A 241 28.03 15.38 5.76
CA ALA A 241 28.66 14.85 6.97
C ALA A 241 28.49 15.84 8.13
N SER A 242 28.09 15.34 9.30
CA SER A 242 27.94 16.14 10.52
C SER A 242 28.70 15.47 11.66
N GLY A 243 29.79 16.11 12.11
CA GLY A 243 30.67 15.58 13.16
C GLY A 243 32.09 15.30 12.66
N ASN A 244 32.95 14.85 13.57
CA ASN A 244 34.33 14.49 13.27
C ASN A 244 34.38 12.95 13.08
N GLN A 245 35.01 12.47 12.01
CA GLN A 245 35.23 11.04 11.65
C GLN A 245 34.24 10.36 10.67
N GLY A 246 33.36 11.07 9.97
CA GLY A 246 32.56 10.45 8.87
C GLY A 246 31.55 9.37 9.34
N VAL A 247 31.16 9.43 10.62
CA VAL A 247 30.27 8.47 11.27
C VAL A 247 28.80 8.90 11.18
N MET A 248 28.54 10.20 11.08
CA MET A 248 27.18 10.75 11.07
C MET A 248 26.99 11.68 9.89
N PHE A 249 25.84 11.56 9.26
CA PHE A 249 25.41 12.38 8.15
C PHE A 249 23.99 12.88 8.36
N ILE A 250 23.68 14.04 7.81
CA ILE A 250 22.39 14.72 7.95
C ILE A 250 21.88 15.11 6.57
N LEU A 251 20.59 14.91 6.33
CA LEU A 251 19.92 15.39 5.13
C LEU A 251 20.07 16.91 4.97
N THR A 252 20.47 17.34 3.76
CA THR A 252 20.40 18.75 3.38
C THR A 252 18.97 19.12 3.01
N HIS A 253 18.67 20.42 2.89
CA HIS A 253 17.37 20.86 2.37
C HIS A 253 17.05 20.24 1.00
N ARG A 254 18.08 20.06 0.15
CA ARG A 254 17.96 19.37 -1.14
C ARG A 254 17.64 17.88 -0.97
N GLY A 255 18.27 17.22 0.01
CA GLY A 255 17.98 15.82 0.38
C GLY A 255 16.54 15.60 0.83
N TRP A 256 16.01 16.49 1.67
CA TRP A 256 14.61 16.47 2.10
C TRP A 256 13.64 16.59 0.92
N GLN A 257 13.86 17.58 0.04
CA GLN A 257 13.01 17.77 -1.14
C GLN A 257 13.10 16.62 -2.14
N ALA A 258 14.25 15.96 -2.26
CA ALA A 258 14.41 14.78 -3.09
C ALA A 258 13.69 13.57 -2.50
N ALA A 259 13.77 13.37 -1.18
CA ALA A 259 13.08 12.29 -0.49
C ALA A 259 11.55 12.39 -0.60
N ASP A 260 10.98 13.60 -0.54
CA ASP A 260 9.54 13.84 -0.71
C ASP A 260 9.02 13.49 -2.11
N LYS A 261 9.92 13.43 -3.10
CA LYS A 261 9.62 13.12 -4.50
C LYS A 261 9.78 11.62 -4.83
N LEU A 262 10.29 10.79 -3.90
CA LEU A 262 10.53 9.33 -4.03
C LEU A 262 9.43 8.48 -3.37
#